data_AF-D7U886-F1
#
_entry.id   AF-D7U886-F1
#
_cell.length_a   1.000
_cell.length_b   1.000
_cell.length_c   1.000
_cell.angle_alpha   90.00
_cell.angle_beta   90.00
_cell.angle_gamma   90.00
#
_symmetry.space_group_name_H-M   'P 1'
#
loop_
_entity.id
_entity.type
_entity.pdbx_description
1 polymer ?
#
loop_
_entity_poly.entity_id
_entity_poly.type
_entity_poly.pdbx_seq_one_letter_code
_entity_poly.pdbx_strand_id
1 'polypeptide(L)'
;MVRIQKNIIHHLGHTYKVIVNPGYIDALKHLTDLKEEGKIKTVALTNFDTKRLQIILENEIPVASNQVQHSILTGVKLITYGTVMGGLLFEKFLDTNIAIPFSAPPLNTQSLQKYKRMVDAWGGWSHSQTLLRTLKTVATKHGVSIPTVAVKYILDYPAVAGSMVGVRLGLSEHINDSNVVFSLVLDEDDVNNIQEVLKKGKDLLRVIGDCGDEYKCA
;
A
#
# COMPACT_ATOMS: atom_id res chain seq x y z
N MET A 1 -15.76 -26.78 8.20
CA MET A 1 -16.48 -25.77 9.00
C MET A 1 -15.52 -25.23 10.07
N VAL A 2 -14.73 -24.20 9.72
CA VAL A 2 -13.77 -23.58 10.67
C VAL A 2 -14.43 -22.32 11.20
N ARG A 3 -14.84 -22.39 12.47
CA ARG A 3 -15.35 -21.27 13.26
C ARG A 3 -14.16 -20.40 13.64
N ILE A 4 -14.04 -19.20 13.07
CA ILE A 4 -13.10 -18.18 13.53
C ILE A 4 -13.86 -17.34 14.56
N GLN A 5 -13.52 -17.50 15.85
CA GLN A 5 -13.94 -16.58 16.90
C GLN A 5 -12.72 -16.17 17.73
N LYS A 6 -12.74 -14.90 18.15
CA LYS A 6 -11.81 -14.17 19.04
C LYS A 6 -10.64 -13.45 18.37
N ASN A 7 -10.97 -12.44 17.56
CA ASN A 7 -10.28 -11.13 17.43
C ASN A 7 -10.84 -10.41 16.20
N ILE A 8 -12.09 -9.93 16.27
CA ILE A 8 -12.70 -9.27 15.12
C ILE A 8 -12.34 -7.79 15.14
N ILE A 9 -11.34 -7.42 14.33
CA ILE A 9 -11.20 -6.06 13.82
C ILE A 9 -12.27 -5.93 12.75
N HIS A 10 -13.28 -5.11 12.98
CA HIS A 10 -14.26 -4.79 11.94
C HIS A 10 -13.71 -3.62 11.12
N HIS A 11 -13.25 -3.94 9.92
CA HIS A 11 -12.97 -2.93 8.90
C HIS A 11 -14.28 -2.51 8.27
N LEU A 12 -14.61 -1.22 8.41
CA LEU A 12 -15.63 -0.63 7.56
C LEU A 12 -14.98 -0.35 6.20
N GLY A 13 -14.95 -1.38 5.35
CA GLY A 13 -14.55 -1.28 3.95
C GLY A 13 -15.71 -0.73 3.13
N HIS A 14 -15.57 0.48 2.59
CA HIS A 14 -16.59 1.07 1.76
C HIS A 14 -16.12 1.22 0.33
N THR A 15 -16.83 0.58 -0.61
CA THR A 15 -16.75 0.93 -2.02
C THR A 15 -17.34 2.33 -2.21
N TYR A 16 -16.72 3.11 -3.11
CA TYR A 16 -16.91 4.55 -3.33
C TYR A 16 -18.34 5.09 -3.36
N LYS A 17 -19.34 4.26 -3.63
CA LYS A 17 -20.77 4.65 -3.61
C LYS A 17 -21.27 5.15 -2.25
N VAL A 18 -20.59 4.86 -1.14
CA VAL A 18 -21.05 5.23 0.22
C VAL A 18 -20.38 6.51 0.75
N ILE A 19 -19.22 6.91 0.23
CA ILE A 19 -18.37 7.97 0.83
C ILE A 19 -18.82 9.40 0.46
N VAL A 20 -19.75 9.53 -0.50
CA VAL A 20 -20.44 10.79 -0.83
C VAL A 20 -21.69 10.99 0.05
N ASN A 21 -22.15 9.93 0.74
CA ASN A 21 -23.30 9.99 1.63
C ASN A 21 -22.82 10.34 3.06
N PRO A 22 -23.26 11.45 3.67
CA PRO A 22 -22.87 11.84 5.02
C PRO A 22 -23.21 10.80 6.10
N GLY A 23 -24.10 9.84 5.81
CA GLY A 23 -24.48 8.75 6.73
C GLY A 23 -23.33 7.81 7.13
N TYR A 24 -22.13 7.92 6.53
CA TYR A 24 -20.96 7.19 7.01
C TYR A 24 -20.58 7.57 8.45
N ILE A 25 -20.85 8.80 8.89
CA ILE A 25 -20.61 9.22 10.28
C ILE A 25 -21.56 8.50 11.23
N ASP A 26 -22.85 8.40 10.89
CA ASP A 26 -23.84 7.69 11.71
C ASP A 26 -23.51 6.19 11.79
N ALA A 27 -23.08 5.59 10.67
CA ALA A 27 -22.60 4.22 10.67
C ALA A 27 -21.38 4.02 11.59
N LEU A 28 -20.43 4.95 11.60
CA LEU A 28 -19.27 4.89 12.50
C LEU A 28 -19.64 5.11 13.97
N LYS A 29 -20.65 5.94 14.27
CA LYS A 29 -21.21 6.08 15.62
C LYS A 29 -21.82 4.77 16.10
N HIS A 30 -22.63 4.11 15.27
CA HIS A 30 -23.16 2.78 15.61
C HIS A 30 -22.08 1.72 15.82
N LEU A 31 -20.98 1.76 15.03
CA LEU A 31 -19.83 0.88 15.30
C LEU A 31 -19.15 1.21 16.63
N THR A 32 -19.18 2.48 17.05
CA THR A 32 -18.65 2.91 18.35
C THR A 32 -19.53 2.37 19.48
N ASP A 33 -20.85 2.47 19.37
CA ASP A 33 -21.81 1.87 20.32
C ASP A 33 -21.53 0.37 20.48
N LEU A 34 -21.37 -0.36 19.36
CA LEU A 34 -21.05 -1.79 19.38
C LEU A 34 -19.70 -2.10 20.04
N LYS A 35 -18.73 -1.18 19.96
CA LYS A 35 -17.43 -1.30 20.63
C LYS A 35 -17.59 -1.12 22.14
N GLU A 36 -18.35 -0.13 22.57
CA GLU A 36 -18.62 0.15 23.98
C GLU A 36 -19.44 -0.95 24.65
N GLU A 37 -20.39 -1.54 23.90
CA GLU A 37 -21.11 -2.75 24.30
C GLU A 37 -20.24 -4.02 24.33
N GLY A 38 -18.96 -3.92 23.95
CA GLY A 38 -18.01 -5.03 23.93
C GLY A 38 -18.27 -6.07 22.84
N LYS A 39 -19.18 -5.80 21.90
CA LYS A 39 -19.49 -6.70 20.76
C LYS A 39 -18.35 -6.71 19.74
N ILE A 40 -17.65 -5.59 19.60
CA ILE A 40 -16.45 -5.48 18.76
C ILE A 40 -15.30 -4.84 19.58
N LYS A 41 -14.05 -5.13 19.21
CA LYS A 41 -12.89 -4.60 19.97
C LYS A 41 -12.40 -3.25 19.47
N THR A 42 -12.46 -3.03 18.16
CA THR A 42 -11.84 -1.89 17.49
C THR A 42 -12.63 -1.49 16.25
N VAL A 43 -12.67 -0.18 15.98
CA VAL A 43 -13.18 0.40 14.73
C VAL A 43 -12.00 0.72 13.82
N ALA A 44 -12.05 0.26 12.56
CA ALA A 44 -11.01 0.52 11.56
C ALA A 44 -11.62 1.00 10.24
N LEU A 45 -10.90 1.88 9.56
CA LEU A 45 -11.28 2.48 8.28
C LEU A 45 -10.56 1.78 7.12
N THR A 46 -11.08 1.92 5.90
CA THR A 46 -10.39 1.54 4.67
C THR A 46 -10.66 2.58 3.58
N ASN A 47 -9.60 3.12 2.95
CA ASN A 47 -9.65 4.11 1.88
C ASN A 47 -10.39 5.41 2.22
N PHE A 48 -10.26 5.88 3.47
CA PHE A 48 -10.70 7.22 3.84
C PHE A 48 -9.60 8.25 3.54
N ASP A 49 -9.93 9.24 2.70
CA ASP A 49 -9.05 10.37 2.40
C ASP A 49 -8.81 11.27 3.61
N THR A 50 -7.80 12.12 3.51
CA THR A 50 -7.32 12.98 4.62
C THR A 50 -8.44 13.86 5.16
N LYS A 51 -9.25 14.45 4.27
CA LYS A 51 -10.35 15.33 4.65
C LYS A 51 -11.40 14.59 5.49
N ARG A 52 -11.77 13.38 5.10
CA ARG A 52 -12.78 12.60 5.85
C ARG A 52 -12.22 12.02 7.12
N LEU A 53 -10.96 11.58 7.12
CA LEU A 53 -10.30 11.14 8.34
C LEU A 53 -10.31 12.27 9.39
N GLN A 54 -10.03 13.50 8.98
CA GLN A 54 -10.12 14.66 9.85
C GLN A 54 -11.54 14.83 10.44
N ILE A 55 -12.59 14.81 9.60
CA ILE A 55 -13.99 14.92 10.07
C ILE A 55 -14.35 13.82 11.08
N ILE A 56 -13.88 12.59 10.85
CA ILE A 56 -14.12 11.45 11.76
C ILE A 56 -13.48 11.67 13.12
N LEU A 57 -12.23 12.14 13.13
CA LEU A 57 -11.49 12.44 14.35
C LEU A 57 -12.11 13.61 15.12
N GLU A 58 -12.59 14.64 14.42
CA GLU A 58 -13.34 15.77 14.99
C GLU A 58 -14.68 15.35 15.62
N ASN A 59 -15.26 14.22 15.18
CA ASN A 59 -16.46 13.60 15.79
C ASN A 59 -16.11 12.62 16.93
N GLU A 60 -14.87 12.62 17.42
CA GLU A 60 -14.39 11.79 18.54
C GLU A 60 -14.54 10.27 18.34
N ILE A 61 -14.66 9.83 17.09
CA ILE A 61 -14.81 8.42 16.76
C ILE A 61 -13.47 7.71 16.98
N PRO A 62 -13.41 6.67 17.84
CA PRO A 62 -12.14 6.08 18.28
C PRO A 62 -11.58 5.06 17.28
N VAL A 63 -11.16 5.58 16.12
CA VAL A 63 -10.57 4.80 15.02
C VAL A 63 -9.17 4.31 15.40
N ALA A 64 -8.95 2.99 15.27
CA ALA A 64 -7.68 2.35 15.59
C ALA A 64 -6.67 2.38 14.41
N SER A 65 -7.17 2.34 13.17
CA SER A 65 -6.34 2.31 11.96
C SER A 65 -7.13 2.72 10.71
N ASN A 66 -6.43 3.25 9.71
CA ASN A 66 -6.96 3.42 8.35
C ASN A 66 -6.13 2.58 7.38
N GLN A 67 -6.77 1.62 6.72
CA GLN A 67 -6.16 0.81 5.69
C GLN A 67 -6.23 1.55 4.36
N VAL A 68 -5.11 2.05 3.86
CA VAL A 68 -5.07 2.80 2.60
C VAL A 68 -4.08 2.19 1.64
N GLN A 69 -4.27 2.49 0.35
CA GLN A 69 -3.22 2.18 -0.60
C GLN A 69 -2.00 3.03 -0.28
N HIS A 70 -0.88 2.35 -0.04
CA HIS A 70 0.37 3.02 0.20
C HIS A 70 1.50 2.14 -0.31
N SER A 71 2.28 2.75 -1.17
CA SER A 71 3.50 2.18 -1.74
C SER A 71 4.64 3.14 -1.41
N ILE A 72 5.86 2.85 -1.86
CA ILE A 72 7.03 3.75 -1.79
C ILE A 72 6.71 5.23 -2.17
N LEU A 73 5.56 5.50 -2.76
CA LEU A 73 5.09 6.77 -3.26
C LEU A 73 4.17 7.63 -2.31
N THR A 74 3.76 7.25 -1.06
CA THR A 74 2.77 8.02 -0.23
C THR A 74 2.99 8.08 1.33
N GLY A 75 2.11 8.69 2.21
CA GLY A 75 2.33 8.97 3.69
C GLY A 75 1.10 9.24 4.64
N VAL A 76 0.90 8.54 5.81
CA VAL A 76 0.24 8.84 7.18
C VAL A 76 0.29 7.57 8.13
N LYS A 77 -0.40 7.51 9.32
CA LYS A 77 -0.43 6.32 10.22
C LYS A 77 -1.32 5.19 9.69
N LEU A 78 -0.73 4.21 9.01
CA LEU A 78 -1.45 3.40 8.03
C LEU A 78 -1.16 1.90 8.16
N ILE A 79 -2.20 1.09 7.88
CA ILE A 79 -2.00 -0.28 7.40
C ILE A 79 -1.97 -0.19 5.87
N THR A 80 -0.82 -0.48 5.29
CA THR A 80 -0.58 -0.24 3.88
C THR A 80 -0.86 -1.49 3.06
N TYR A 81 -1.43 -1.31 1.87
CA TYR A 81 -1.47 -2.35 0.85
C TYR A 81 -0.98 -1.80 -0.48
N GLY A 82 -0.54 -2.70 -1.36
CA GLY A 82 0.02 -2.27 -2.64
C GLY A 82 1.49 -1.89 -2.58
N THR A 83 2.16 -2.18 -1.47
CA THR A 83 3.56 -1.85 -1.20
C THR A 83 4.50 -2.26 -2.33
N VAL A 84 4.25 -3.43 -2.92
CA VAL A 84 5.01 -3.99 -4.05
C VAL A 84 4.36 -3.76 -5.42
N MET A 85 3.42 -2.81 -5.50
CA MET A 85 2.76 -2.37 -6.74
C MET A 85 2.12 -3.53 -7.53
N GLY A 86 1.42 -4.42 -6.83
CA GLY A 86 0.78 -5.59 -7.45
C GLY A 86 1.77 -6.60 -8.04
N GLY A 87 3.06 -6.51 -7.65
CA GLY A 87 4.14 -7.35 -8.13
C GLY A 87 5.07 -6.67 -9.15
N LEU A 88 4.91 -5.37 -9.44
CA LEU A 88 5.83 -4.64 -10.32
C LEU A 88 7.21 -4.43 -9.67
N LEU A 89 7.32 -4.42 -8.34
CA LEU A 89 8.59 -4.32 -7.62
C LEU A 89 9.30 -5.67 -7.47
N PHE A 90 9.32 -6.50 -8.52
CA PHE A 90 9.99 -7.80 -8.54
C PHE A 90 11.06 -7.83 -9.65
N GLU A 91 12.08 -8.66 -9.45
CA GLU A 91 13.21 -8.86 -10.35
C GLU A 91 12.78 -9.22 -11.78
N LYS A 92 11.68 -9.97 -11.94
CA LYS A 92 11.12 -10.35 -13.25
C LYS A 92 10.72 -9.17 -14.14
N PHE A 93 10.59 -7.96 -13.59
CA PHE A 93 10.28 -6.74 -14.34
C PHE A 93 11.50 -5.81 -14.47
N LEU A 94 12.63 -6.14 -13.85
CA LEU A 94 13.88 -5.38 -13.94
C LEU A 94 14.45 -5.47 -15.36
N ASP A 95 14.85 -4.33 -15.91
CA ASP A 95 15.42 -4.13 -17.25
C ASP A 95 14.55 -4.70 -18.40
N THR A 96 13.26 -4.83 -18.17
CA THR A 96 12.29 -5.26 -19.18
C THR A 96 11.74 -4.07 -19.98
N ASN A 97 11.40 -4.30 -21.25
CA ASN A 97 10.70 -3.33 -22.08
C ASN A 97 9.31 -3.86 -22.47
N ILE A 98 8.30 -3.36 -21.78
CA ILE A 98 6.90 -3.76 -21.98
C ILE A 98 6.31 -3.42 -23.37
N ALA A 99 6.98 -2.57 -24.16
CA ALA A 99 6.57 -2.29 -25.54
C ALA A 99 6.99 -3.41 -26.51
N ILE A 100 7.95 -4.26 -26.11
CA ILE A 100 8.43 -5.39 -26.90
C ILE A 100 7.67 -6.63 -26.42
N PRO A 101 6.93 -7.33 -27.31
CA PRO A 101 6.25 -8.58 -26.97
C PRO A 101 7.19 -9.56 -26.27
N PHE A 102 6.71 -10.21 -25.22
CA PHE A 102 7.44 -11.22 -24.42
C PHE A 102 8.67 -10.75 -23.64
N SER A 103 9.09 -9.47 -23.71
CA SER A 103 10.25 -9.00 -22.93
C SER A 103 9.94 -8.76 -21.44
N ALA A 104 8.66 -8.78 -21.06
CA ALA A 104 8.19 -8.71 -19.68
C ALA A 104 7.05 -9.73 -19.45
N PRO A 105 6.84 -10.18 -18.20
CA PRO A 105 5.62 -10.91 -17.85
C PRO A 105 4.35 -10.09 -18.19
N PRO A 106 3.26 -10.75 -18.61
CA PRO A 106 2.04 -10.04 -18.98
C PRO A 106 1.43 -9.32 -17.77
N LEU A 107 0.95 -8.09 -17.98
CA LEU A 107 0.22 -7.30 -16.98
C LEU A 107 -1.25 -7.77 -16.90
N ASN A 108 -1.43 -9.03 -16.49
CA ASN A 108 -2.68 -9.78 -16.59
C ASN A 108 -3.63 -9.64 -15.38
N THR A 109 -3.26 -8.85 -14.36
CA THR A 109 -4.13 -8.60 -13.21
C THR A 109 -4.58 -7.15 -13.17
N GLN A 110 -5.78 -6.91 -12.64
CA GLN A 110 -6.31 -5.55 -12.46
C GLN A 110 -5.39 -4.69 -11.58
N SER A 111 -4.72 -5.29 -10.59
CA SER A 111 -3.71 -4.61 -9.78
C SER A 111 -2.50 -4.18 -10.61
N LEU A 112 -1.90 -5.09 -11.39
CA LEU A 112 -0.76 -4.74 -12.27
C LEU A 112 -1.13 -3.62 -13.25
N GLN A 113 -2.32 -3.66 -13.84
CA GLN A 113 -2.81 -2.60 -14.73
C GLN A 113 -3.03 -1.28 -13.99
N LYS A 114 -3.56 -1.31 -12.76
CA LYS A 114 -3.68 -0.13 -11.89
C LYS A 114 -2.32 0.51 -11.64
N TYR A 115 -1.34 -0.26 -11.18
CA TYR A 115 -0.01 0.29 -10.87
C TYR A 115 0.76 0.70 -12.11
N LYS A 116 0.52 0.08 -13.26
CA LYS A 116 1.07 0.54 -14.52
C LYS A 116 0.62 1.97 -14.84
N ARG A 117 -0.67 2.28 -14.67
CA ARG A 117 -1.18 3.66 -14.83
C ARG A 117 -0.52 4.64 -13.87
N MET A 118 -0.26 4.21 -12.62
CA MET A 118 0.46 5.02 -11.64
C MET A 118 1.92 5.26 -12.06
N VAL A 119 2.61 4.24 -12.56
CA VAL A 119 3.98 4.38 -13.12
C VAL A 119 4.00 5.37 -14.27
N ASP A 120 3.03 5.28 -15.19
CA ASP A 120 2.93 6.18 -16.34
C ASP A 120 2.71 7.63 -15.90
N ALA A 121 1.85 7.85 -14.92
CA ALA A 121 1.59 9.16 -14.34
C ALA A 121 2.81 9.72 -13.56
N TRP A 122 3.55 8.86 -12.86
CA TRP A 122 4.68 9.24 -12.00
C TRP A 122 5.90 9.68 -12.82
N GLY A 123 6.30 8.90 -13.82
CA GLY A 123 7.50 9.22 -14.61
C GLY A 123 7.71 8.29 -15.81
N GLY A 124 6.76 7.40 -16.08
CA GLY A 124 6.86 6.39 -17.12
C GLY A 124 7.74 5.21 -16.73
N TRP A 125 7.74 4.21 -17.60
CA TRP A 125 8.40 2.93 -17.38
C TRP A 125 9.93 3.06 -17.19
N SER A 126 10.58 3.97 -17.94
CA SER A 126 12.03 4.19 -17.80
C SER A 126 12.40 4.69 -16.39
N HIS A 127 11.57 5.56 -15.82
CA HIS A 127 11.77 6.05 -14.47
C HIS A 127 11.57 4.94 -13.43
N SER A 128 10.55 4.09 -13.60
CA SER A 128 10.38 2.91 -12.73
C SER A 128 11.53 1.90 -12.84
N GLN A 129 12.17 1.76 -14.01
CA GLN A 129 13.37 0.93 -14.14
C GLN A 129 14.55 1.48 -13.34
N THR A 130 14.68 2.80 -13.24
CA THR A 130 15.70 3.42 -12.38
C THR A 130 15.46 3.10 -10.91
N LEU A 131 14.20 3.12 -10.46
CA LEU A 131 13.83 2.69 -9.11
C LEU A 131 14.13 1.21 -8.89
N LEU A 132 13.75 0.33 -9.82
CA LEU A 132 14.02 -1.11 -9.72
C LEU A 132 15.52 -1.42 -9.63
N ARG A 133 16.37 -0.75 -10.43
CA ARG A 133 17.84 -0.89 -10.34
C ARG A 133 18.40 -0.40 -9.00
N THR A 134 17.85 0.70 -8.47
CA THR A 134 18.23 1.25 -7.17
C THR A 134 17.88 0.28 -6.05
N LEU A 135 16.63 -0.20 -6.03
CA LEU A 135 16.19 -1.23 -5.09
C LEU A 135 16.99 -2.53 -5.23
N LYS A 136 17.38 -2.91 -6.45
CA LYS A 136 18.21 -4.09 -6.68
C LYS A 136 19.61 -3.94 -6.08
N THR A 137 20.18 -2.74 -6.16
CA THR A 137 21.49 -2.44 -5.57
C THR A 137 21.44 -2.60 -4.06
N VAL A 138 20.44 -2.01 -3.40
CA VAL A 138 20.20 -2.16 -1.95
C VAL A 138 19.90 -3.62 -1.59
N ALA A 139 19.05 -4.30 -2.36
CA ALA A 139 18.70 -5.70 -2.14
C ALA A 139 19.94 -6.61 -2.21
N THR A 140 20.85 -6.34 -3.15
CA THR A 140 22.11 -7.09 -3.31
C THR A 140 23.06 -6.83 -2.14
N LYS A 141 23.19 -5.57 -1.69
CA LYS A 141 23.99 -5.20 -0.52
C LYS A 141 23.57 -5.96 0.75
N HIS A 142 22.26 -6.15 0.94
CA HIS A 142 21.69 -6.80 2.12
C HIS A 142 21.38 -8.30 1.94
N GLY A 143 21.61 -8.86 0.75
CA GLY A 143 21.31 -10.28 0.46
C GLY A 143 19.83 -10.64 0.48
N VAL A 144 18.95 -9.69 0.14
CA VAL A 144 17.48 -9.86 0.16
C VAL A 144 16.87 -9.62 -1.23
N SER A 145 15.55 -9.76 -1.35
CA SER A 145 14.82 -9.50 -2.60
C SER A 145 14.41 -8.02 -2.73
N ILE A 146 14.18 -7.54 -3.96
CA ILE A 146 13.65 -6.17 -4.22
C ILE A 146 12.34 -5.92 -3.42
N PRO A 147 11.36 -6.86 -3.40
CA PRO A 147 10.16 -6.72 -2.58
C PRO A 147 10.44 -6.53 -1.09
N THR A 148 11.44 -7.23 -0.54
CA THR A 148 11.81 -7.15 0.88
C THR A 148 12.29 -5.74 1.22
N VAL A 149 13.18 -5.16 0.40
CA VAL A 149 13.63 -3.77 0.56
C VAL A 149 12.45 -2.81 0.48
N ALA A 150 11.56 -2.98 -0.51
CA ALA A 150 10.43 -2.10 -0.70
C ALA A 150 9.44 -2.13 0.48
N VAL A 151 9.17 -3.32 1.03
CA VAL A 151 8.31 -3.47 2.21
C VAL A 151 8.96 -2.86 3.43
N LYS A 152 10.25 -3.13 3.66
CA LYS A 152 11.00 -2.56 4.78
C LYS A 152 11.01 -1.04 4.74
N TYR A 153 11.33 -0.47 3.58
CA TYR A 153 11.34 0.98 3.37
C TYR A 153 10.01 1.63 3.78
N ILE A 154 8.88 0.98 3.48
CA ILE A 154 7.56 1.47 3.87
C ILE A 154 7.27 1.27 5.35
N LEU A 155 7.66 0.14 5.93
CA LEU A 155 7.47 -0.10 7.37
C LEU A 155 8.30 0.84 8.25
N ASP A 156 9.43 1.33 7.77
CA ASP A 156 10.28 2.28 8.51
C ASP A 156 9.72 3.71 8.51
N TYR A 157 8.69 4.00 7.71
CA TYR A 157 8.02 5.29 7.78
C TYR A 157 7.30 5.40 9.15
N PRO A 158 7.56 6.42 9.99
CA PRO A 158 7.11 6.47 11.40
C PRO A 158 5.60 6.32 11.60
N ALA A 159 4.85 6.60 10.54
CA ALA A 159 3.42 6.51 10.56
C ALA A 159 2.93 5.07 10.17
N VAL A 160 3.63 4.33 9.31
CA VAL A 160 3.17 3.00 8.91
C VAL A 160 3.24 2.00 10.07
N ALA A 161 2.11 1.38 10.41
CA ALA A 161 2.01 0.39 11.48
C ALA A 161 2.16 -1.05 10.97
N GLY A 162 1.98 -1.27 9.67
CA GLY A 162 2.08 -2.58 9.03
C GLY A 162 1.84 -2.50 7.53
N SER A 163 2.31 -3.53 6.80
CA SER A 163 2.19 -3.65 5.35
C SER A 163 1.66 -5.04 4.97
N MET A 164 0.64 -5.09 4.14
CA MET A 164 0.08 -6.32 3.61
C MET A 164 0.80 -6.78 2.34
N VAL A 165 1.33 -8.00 2.38
CA VAL A 165 1.93 -8.69 1.24
C VAL A 165 0.95 -9.74 0.72
N GLY A 166 0.48 -9.56 -0.52
CA GLY A 166 -0.42 -10.53 -1.16
C GLY A 166 0.34 -11.80 -1.55
N VAL A 167 -0.22 -12.97 -1.19
CA VAL A 167 0.31 -14.29 -1.57
C VAL A 167 -0.73 -15.07 -2.38
N ARG A 168 -0.27 -16.00 -3.22
CA ARG A 168 -1.12 -16.97 -3.92
C ARG A 168 -0.55 -18.35 -3.64
N LEU A 169 -1.21 -19.11 -2.77
CA LEU A 169 -0.74 -20.44 -2.36
C LEU A 169 -0.51 -21.34 -3.59
N GLY A 170 0.66 -21.97 -3.66
CA GLY A 170 1.08 -22.79 -4.81
C GLY A 170 1.60 -22.03 -6.05
N LEU A 171 1.55 -20.69 -6.06
CA LEU A 171 2.03 -19.86 -7.18
C LEU A 171 3.06 -18.80 -6.73
N SER A 172 2.88 -18.22 -5.54
CA SER A 172 3.76 -17.21 -4.97
C SER A 172 3.70 -17.24 -3.44
N GLU A 173 4.75 -17.77 -2.84
CA GLU A 173 4.94 -17.83 -1.39
C GLU A 173 6.02 -16.84 -0.99
N HIS A 174 5.68 -15.90 -0.10
CA HIS A 174 6.57 -14.82 0.34
C HIS A 174 6.87 -14.91 1.84
N ILE A 175 6.72 -16.10 2.44
CA ILE A 175 6.82 -16.28 3.90
C ILE A 175 8.23 -15.98 4.38
N ASN A 176 9.25 -16.54 3.73
CA ASN A 176 10.65 -16.29 4.10
C ASN A 176 11.02 -14.81 3.93
N ASP A 177 10.70 -14.22 2.78
CA ASP A 177 10.92 -12.79 2.52
C ASP A 177 10.24 -11.91 3.59
N SER A 178 9.01 -12.23 3.98
CA SER A 178 8.25 -11.49 5.00
C SER A 178 8.90 -11.56 6.39
N ASN A 179 9.54 -12.68 6.74
CA ASN A 179 10.26 -12.80 8.00
C ASN A 179 11.55 -11.97 8.01
N VAL A 180 12.28 -11.96 6.88
CA VAL A 180 13.55 -11.24 6.73
C VAL A 180 13.37 -9.72 6.85
N VAL A 181 12.20 -9.18 6.47
CA VAL A 181 11.85 -7.76 6.60
C VAL A 181 12.10 -7.22 8.02
N PHE A 182 11.79 -7.99 9.07
CA PHE A 182 11.90 -7.53 10.46
C PHE A 182 13.35 -7.43 10.96
N SER A 183 14.27 -8.21 10.37
CA SER A 183 15.70 -8.18 10.67
C SER A 183 16.50 -7.24 9.79
N LEU A 184 15.93 -6.81 8.65
CA LEU A 184 16.57 -5.86 7.75
C LEU A 184 16.68 -4.49 8.44
N VAL A 185 17.76 -3.76 8.17
CA VAL A 185 17.96 -2.36 8.58
C VAL A 185 18.51 -1.63 7.37
N LEU A 186 17.75 -0.65 6.87
CA LEU A 186 18.22 0.22 5.78
C LEU A 186 19.05 1.34 6.39
N ASP A 187 20.27 1.54 5.89
CA ASP A 187 21.09 2.66 6.33
C ASP A 187 20.73 3.95 5.58
N GLU A 188 21.34 5.06 6.00
CA GLU A 188 21.06 6.38 5.44
C GLU A 188 21.35 6.43 3.94
N ASP A 189 22.41 5.77 3.46
CA ASP A 189 22.75 5.72 2.04
C ASP A 189 21.67 4.98 1.25
N ASP A 190 21.17 3.85 1.76
CA ASP A 190 20.07 3.11 1.12
C ASP A 190 18.82 3.98 0.99
N VAL A 191 18.43 4.64 2.09
CA VAL A 191 17.24 5.49 2.15
C VAL A 191 17.40 6.69 1.22
N ASN A 192 18.57 7.34 1.22
CA ASN A 192 18.86 8.50 0.39
C ASN A 192 18.83 8.14 -1.10
N ASN A 193 19.46 7.03 -1.50
CA ASN A 193 19.45 6.55 -2.87
C ASN A 193 18.03 6.30 -3.38
N ILE A 194 17.17 5.68 -2.57
CA ILE A 194 15.76 5.47 -2.92
C ILE A 194 15.06 6.83 -3.05
N GLN A 195 15.18 7.70 -2.05
CA GLN A 195 14.56 9.04 -2.03
C GLN A 195 14.95 9.91 -3.23
N GLU A 196 16.20 9.87 -3.69
CA GLU A 196 16.64 10.63 -4.86
C GLU A 196 15.90 10.23 -6.14
N VAL A 197 15.58 8.94 -6.30
CA VAL A 197 14.77 8.49 -7.43
C VAL A 197 13.33 8.97 -7.27
N LEU A 198 12.76 8.86 -6.06
CA LEU A 198 11.38 9.28 -5.78
C LEU A 198 11.13 10.75 -6.08
N LYS A 199 12.06 11.62 -5.71
CA LYS A 199 11.98 13.08 -5.92
C LYS A 199 12.00 13.49 -7.39
N LYS A 200 12.51 12.64 -8.29
CA LYS A 200 12.58 12.93 -9.73
C LYS A 200 11.27 12.64 -10.47
N GLY A 201 10.35 11.90 -9.85
CA GLY A 201 9.02 11.67 -10.41
C GLY A 201 8.04 12.79 -10.08
N LYS A 202 6.91 12.81 -10.80
CA LYS A 202 5.83 13.76 -10.58
C LYS A 202 5.11 13.47 -9.27
N ASP A 203 4.62 14.52 -8.63
CA ASP A 203 3.78 14.42 -7.43
C ASP A 203 2.46 13.71 -7.77
N LEU A 204 2.35 12.44 -7.37
CA LEU A 204 1.16 11.63 -7.64
C LEU A 204 -0.07 12.11 -6.88
N LEU A 205 0.08 12.76 -5.72
CA LEU A 205 -1.05 13.34 -4.99
C LEU A 205 -1.67 14.46 -5.82
N ARG A 206 -0.84 15.27 -6.49
CA ARG A 206 -1.31 16.33 -7.40
C ARG A 206 -1.86 15.80 -8.72
N VAL A 207 -1.30 14.71 -9.24
CA VAL A 207 -1.66 14.16 -10.56
C VAL A 207 -2.86 13.22 -10.52
N ILE A 208 -3.00 12.43 -9.46
CA ILE A 208 -4.01 11.37 -9.31
C ILE A 208 -5.03 11.70 -8.21
N GLY A 209 -4.63 12.45 -7.18
CA GLY A 209 -5.47 12.77 -6.03
C GLY A 209 -5.13 11.93 -4.79
N ASP A 210 -5.89 12.12 -3.70
CA ASP A 210 -5.74 11.42 -2.43
C ASP A 210 -6.24 9.96 -2.55
N CYS A 211 -5.97 9.12 -1.56
CA CYS A 211 -6.39 7.73 -1.54
C CYS A 211 -7.90 7.61 -1.79
N GLY A 212 -8.24 6.95 -2.89
CA GLY A 212 -9.60 6.77 -3.35
C GLY A 212 -10.00 7.62 -4.54
N ASP A 213 -9.25 8.68 -4.86
CA ASP A 213 -9.49 9.49 -6.06
C ASP A 213 -9.21 8.69 -7.34
N GLU A 214 -8.31 7.71 -7.30
CA GLU A 214 -7.98 6.88 -8.46
C GLU A 214 -9.12 5.96 -8.92
N TYR A 215 -10.19 5.85 -8.12
CA TYR A 215 -11.41 5.13 -8.46
C TYR A 215 -12.56 6.06 -8.87
N LYS A 216 -12.38 7.39 -8.79
CA LYS A 216 -13.38 8.38 -9.25
C LYS A 216 -13.37 8.55 -10.77
N CYS A 217 -12.29 8.17 -11.44
CA CYS A 217 -12.13 8.25 -12.90
C CYS A 217 -12.52 6.93 -13.60
N ALA A 218 -13.69 6.38 -13.29
CA ALA A 218 -14.28 5.24 -13.99
C ALA A 218 -15.64 5.63 -14.58
#